data_AF-A0A7S7M2H4-F1
#
_entry.id   AF-A0A7S7M2H4-F1
#
_cell.length_a   1.000
_cell.length_b   1.000
_cell.length_c   1.000
_cell.angle_alpha   90.00
_cell.angle_beta   90.00
_cell.angle_gamma   90.00
#
_symmetry.space_group_name_H-M   'P 1'
#
loop_
_entity.id
_entity.type
_entity.pdbx_description
1 polymer ?
#
loop_
_entity_poly.entity_id
_entity_poly.type
_entity_poly.pdbx_seq_one_letter_code
_entity_poly.pdbx_strand_id
1 'polypeptide(L)'
;MRNIKIFSYGTLQKSKFSRNREKKEATLTGMYEIMEGDFPLLVDTHRGKNIINGVLFEVTQDEINEIDDYESLPHLFKREEKTIILTDGTKETAWVYLLND
;
A
#
# COMPACT_ATOMS: atom_id res chain seq x y z
N MET A 1 -21.59 4.12 0.77
CA MET A 1 -20.48 3.17 0.56
C MET A 1 -19.34 3.60 1.47
N ARG A 2 -18.65 2.67 2.14
CA ARG A 2 -17.43 3.01 2.88
C ARG A 2 -16.28 3.10 1.89
N ASN A 3 -15.56 4.21 1.92
CA ASN A 3 -14.32 4.36 1.16
C ASN A 3 -13.19 3.73 1.96
N ILE A 4 -12.41 2.86 1.33
CA ILE A 4 -11.30 2.16 1.94
C ILE A 4 -10.01 2.78 1.41
N LYS A 5 -9.11 3.15 2.33
CA LYS A 5 -7.84 3.78 2.00
C LYS A 5 -6.78 2.72 1.72
N ILE A 6 -6.09 2.85 0.60
CA ILE A 6 -4.95 2.01 0.21
C ILE A 6 -3.74 2.92 0.07
N PHE A 7 -2.63 2.51 0.69
CA PHE A 7 -1.32 3.08 0.41
C PHE A 7 -0.55 2.15 -0.51
N SER A 8 -0.11 2.70 -1.65
CA SER A 8 0.66 1.97 -2.65
C SER A 8 2.04 2.57 -2.84
N TYR A 9 3.05 1.71 -2.85
CA TYR A 9 4.45 2.01 -3.08
C TYR A 9 4.97 1.48 -4.44
N GLY A 10 4.07 0.95 -5.29
CA GLY A 10 4.48 0.14 -6.44
C GLY A 10 3.52 0.15 -7.64
N THR A 11 3.34 -1.01 -8.27
CA THR A 11 2.62 -1.16 -9.55
C THR A 11 1.15 -0.74 -9.49
N LEU A 12 0.49 -0.89 -8.33
CA LEU A 12 -0.89 -0.43 -8.14
C LEU A 12 -1.08 1.07 -8.44
N GLN A 13 -0.04 1.90 -8.34
CA GLN A 13 -0.08 3.33 -8.68
C GLN A 13 -0.40 3.62 -10.16
N LYS A 14 -0.19 2.63 -11.04
CA LYS A 14 -0.44 2.70 -12.48
C LYS A 14 -1.60 1.79 -12.93
N SER A 15 -2.22 1.06 -12.01
CA SER A 15 -3.30 0.11 -12.28
C SER A 15 -4.63 0.80 -12.64
N LYS A 16 -5.60 0.00 -13.11
CA LYS A 16 -6.98 0.46 -13.34
C LYS A 16 -7.62 1.05 -12.07
N PHE A 17 -7.23 0.55 -10.90
CA PHE A 17 -7.82 0.93 -9.62
C PHE A 17 -7.44 2.36 -9.19
N SER A 18 -6.27 2.85 -9.60
CA SER A 18 -5.78 4.19 -9.19
C SER A 18 -5.74 5.22 -10.33
N ARG A 19 -5.79 4.80 -11.61
CA ARG A 19 -5.53 5.69 -12.76
C ARG A 19 -6.40 6.95 -12.80
N ASN A 20 -7.67 6.86 -12.44
CA ASN A 20 -8.63 7.97 -12.53
C ASN A 20 -9.09 8.48 -11.15
N ARG A 21 -8.20 8.40 -10.16
CA ARG A 21 -8.51 8.78 -8.77
C ARG A 21 -7.58 9.89 -8.30
N GLU A 22 -8.06 10.65 -7.32
CA GLU A 22 -7.21 11.51 -6.51
C GLU A 22 -6.18 10.65 -5.79
N LYS A 23 -4.92 11.07 -5.84
CA LYS A 23 -3.80 10.44 -5.16
C LYS A 23 -3.13 11.49 -4.29
N LYS A 24 -2.92 11.15 -3.02
CA LYS A 24 -2.19 12.01 -2.09
C LYS A 24 -0.82 11.41 -1.85
N GLU A 25 0.22 12.20 -2.09
CA GLU A 25 1.57 11.78 -1.75
C GLU A 25 1.68 11.52 -0.25
N ALA A 26 2.34 10.41 0.10
CA ALA A 26 2.38 9.95 1.46
C ALA A 26 3.60 9.08 1.73
N THR A 27 3.86 8.84 3.01
CA THR A 27 4.96 7.99 3.46
C THR A 27 4.49 6.96 4.47
N LEU A 28 5.03 5.74 4.36
CA LEU A 28 5.00 4.72 5.39
C LEU A 28 6.36 4.72 6.09
N THR A 29 6.35 4.86 7.41
CA THR A 29 7.57 4.80 8.22
C THR A 29 7.55 3.57 9.10
N GLY A 30 8.63 2.79 9.10
CA GLY A 30 8.76 1.62 9.97
C GLY A 30 9.94 0.72 9.62
N MET A 31 9.92 -0.49 10.13
CA MET A 31 10.91 -1.55 9.87
C MET A 31 10.57 -2.27 8.57
N TYR A 32 10.49 -1.52 7.46
CA TYR A 32 10.13 -2.07 6.16
C TYR A 32 11.23 -1.86 5.13
N GLU A 33 11.32 -2.74 4.14
CA GLU A 33 12.25 -2.61 3.03
C GLU A 33 11.55 -3.00 1.73
N ILE A 34 11.83 -2.25 0.65
CA ILE A 34 11.41 -2.65 -0.69
C ILE A 34 12.51 -3.50 -1.29
N MET A 35 12.23 -4.76 -1.55
CA MET A 35 13.08 -5.61 -2.35
C MET A 35 12.76 -5.40 -3.82
N GLU A 36 13.80 -5.16 -4.63
CA GLU A 36 13.69 -5.04 -6.08
C GLU A 36 13.68 -6.43 -6.74
N GLY A 37 12.77 -6.61 -7.71
CA GLY A 37 12.57 -7.82 -8.51
C GLY A 37 11.72 -7.48 -9.74
N ASP A 38 11.01 -8.45 -10.31
CA ASP A 38 10.07 -8.19 -11.42
C ASP A 38 8.96 -7.20 -11.05
N PHE A 39 8.68 -7.09 -9.75
CA PHE A 39 7.77 -6.11 -9.14
C PHE A 39 8.25 -5.78 -7.72
N PRO A 40 7.93 -4.58 -7.19
CA PRO A 40 8.37 -4.16 -5.88
C PRO A 40 7.68 -4.95 -4.77
N LEU A 41 8.48 -5.54 -3.87
CA LEU A 41 8.00 -6.32 -2.72
C LEU A 41 8.30 -5.57 -1.44
N LEU A 42 7.29 -5.28 -0.61
CA LEU A 42 7.49 -4.66 0.70
C LEU A 42 7.56 -5.74 1.77
N VAL A 43 8.68 -5.81 2.49
CA VAL A 43 8.93 -6.81 3.54
C VAL A 43 9.06 -6.11 4.89
N ASP A 44 8.49 -6.70 5.95
CA ASP A 44 8.79 -6.30 7.33
C ASP A 44 10.11 -6.93 7.75
N THR A 45 11.12 -6.11 7.97
CA THR A 45 12.47 -6.58 8.31
C THR A 45 12.68 -6.72 9.81
N HIS A 46 11.72 -6.26 10.63
CA HIS A 46 11.81 -6.16 12.08
C HIS A 46 13.07 -5.45 12.62
N ARG A 47 13.76 -4.67 11.75
CA ARG A 47 14.98 -3.95 12.09
C ARG A 47 15.12 -2.65 11.30
N GLY A 48 15.80 -1.67 11.89
CA GLY A 48 16.01 -0.36 11.26
C GLY A 48 14.76 0.52 11.25
N LYS A 49 14.84 1.67 10.58
CA LYS A 49 13.70 2.56 10.36
C LYS A 49 13.87 3.20 9.00
N ASN A 50 13.04 2.77 8.07
CA ASN A 50 13.03 3.24 6.70
C ASN A 50 11.77 4.07 6.44
N ILE A 51 11.87 4.92 5.43
CA ILE A 51 10.76 5.73 4.92
C ILE A 51 10.47 5.22 3.52
N ILE A 52 9.24 4.73 3.33
CA ILE A 52 8.75 4.26 2.05
C ILE A 52 7.82 5.33 1.49
N ASN A 53 8.20 5.90 0.34
CA ASN A 53 7.38 6.87 -0.38
C ASN A 53 6.32 6.16 -1.22
N GLY A 54 5.13 6.74 -1.29
CA GLY A 54 4.05 6.19 -2.07
C GLY A 54 2.89 7.17 -2.19
N VAL A 55 1.72 6.63 -2.52
CA VAL A 55 0.49 7.40 -2.66
C VAL A 55 -0.65 6.74 -1.91
N LEU A 56 -1.49 7.56 -1.30
CA LEU A 56 -2.76 7.18 -0.71
C LEU A 56 -3.89 7.45 -1.72
N PHE A 57 -4.76 6.47 -1.91
CA PHE A 57 -5.99 6.62 -2.68
C PHE A 57 -7.12 5.80 -2.06
N GLU A 58 -8.35 6.13 -2.42
CA GLU A 58 -9.54 5.46 -1.90
C GLU A 58 -10.15 4.53 -2.93
N VAL A 59 -10.65 3.38 -2.47
CA VAL A 59 -11.37 2.39 -3.28
C VAL A 59 -12.66 1.97 -2.59
N THR A 60 -13.54 1.33 -3.34
CA THR A 60 -14.74 0.68 -2.81
C THR A 60 -14.42 -0.70 -2.22
N GLN A 61 -15.40 -1.30 -1.54
CA GLN A 61 -15.27 -2.67 -1.02
C GLN A 61 -15.11 -3.71 -2.13
N ASP A 62 -15.82 -3.54 -3.26
CA ASP A 62 -15.72 -4.49 -4.38
C ASP A 62 -14.33 -4.40 -5.03
N GLU A 63 -13.81 -3.19 -5.17
CA GLU A 63 -12.47 -2.97 -5.74
C GLU A 63 -11.35 -3.48 -4.85
N ILE A 64 -11.45 -3.37 -3.52
CA ILE A 64 -10.40 -3.95 -2.67
C ILE A 64 -10.37 -5.46 -2.75
N ASN A 65 -11.54 -6.11 -2.92
CA ASN A 65 -11.59 -7.56 -3.14
C ASN A 65 -10.93 -7.92 -4.48
N GLU A 66 -11.17 -7.15 -5.55
CA GLU A 66 -10.47 -7.35 -6.82
C GLU A 66 -8.96 -7.13 -6.72
N ILE A 67 -8.51 -6.18 -5.88
CA ILE A 67 -7.08 -5.95 -5.65
C ILE A 67 -6.48 -7.11 -4.86
N ASP A 68 -7.19 -7.62 -3.84
CA ASP A 68 -6.77 -8.79 -3.08
C ASP A 68 -6.55 -10.00 -4.01
N ASP A 69 -7.45 -10.25 -4.96
CA ASP A 69 -7.29 -11.28 -5.99
C ASP A 69 -6.09 -11.00 -6.92
N TYR A 70 -5.94 -9.75 -7.37
CA TYR A 70 -4.84 -9.33 -8.25
C TYR A 70 -3.46 -9.51 -7.60
N GLU A 71 -3.33 -9.17 -6.32
CA GLU A 71 -2.11 -9.34 -5.52
C GLU A 71 -1.95 -10.78 -4.98
N SER A 72 -2.82 -11.72 -5.41
CA SER A 72 -2.77 -13.12 -4.99
C SER A 72 -2.79 -13.31 -3.47
N LEU A 73 -3.66 -12.58 -2.75
CA LEU A 73 -3.87 -12.80 -1.32
C LEU A 73 -4.45 -14.20 -1.04
N PRO A 74 -4.10 -14.84 0.09
CA PRO A 74 -3.00 -14.51 1.01
C PRO A 74 -1.68 -15.18 0.58
N HIS A 75 -1.56 -15.68 -0.65
CA HIS A 75 -0.44 -16.55 -1.04
C HIS A 75 0.85 -15.79 -1.31
N LEU A 76 0.78 -14.64 -2.00
CA LEU A 76 1.97 -13.83 -2.33
C LEU A 76 2.10 -12.62 -1.42
N PHE A 77 1.00 -11.90 -1.22
CA PHE A 77 0.95 -10.75 -0.32
C PHE A 77 -0.06 -10.99 0.81
N LYS A 78 0.14 -10.28 1.91
CA LYS A 78 -0.83 -10.05 2.98
C LYS A 78 -1.14 -8.56 3.04
N ARG A 79 -2.27 -8.22 3.65
CA ARG A 79 -2.73 -6.83 3.80
C ARG A 79 -2.76 -6.45 5.28
N GLU A 80 -2.13 -5.35 5.62
CA GLU A 80 -2.08 -4.84 7.00
C GLU A 80 -2.45 -3.36 7.08
N GLU A 81 -3.18 -2.97 8.13
CA GLU A 81 -3.45 -1.55 8.40
C GLU A 81 -2.20 -0.89 8.98
N LYS A 82 -1.79 0.22 8.36
CA LYS A 82 -0.63 0.99 8.81
C LYS A 82 -0.98 2.47 8.93
N THR A 83 -0.25 3.16 9.78
CA THR A 83 -0.27 4.62 9.85
C THR A 83 0.59 5.19 8.72
N ILE A 84 -0.05 6.02 7.90
CA ILE A 84 0.52 6.69 6.74
C ILE A 84 0.56 8.19 7.02
N ILE A 85 1.67 8.84 6.67
CA ILE A 85 1.86 10.27 6.88
C ILE A 85 1.76 10.97 5.52
N LEU A 86 0.76 11.82 5.34
CA LEU A 86 0.59 12.67 4.17
C LEU A 86 1.62 13.81 4.17
N THR A 87 1.82 14.46 3.02
CA THR A 87 2.78 15.57 2.87
C THR A 87 2.48 16.79 3.74
N ASP A 88 1.22 16.99 4.13
CA ASP A 88 0.80 18.04 5.07
C ASP A 88 1.02 17.66 6.55
N GLY A 89 1.57 16.46 6.83
CA GLY A 89 1.79 15.93 8.16
C GLY A 89 0.60 15.18 8.76
N THR A 90 -0.55 15.13 8.07
CA THR A 90 -1.73 14.39 8.51
C THR A 90 -1.43 12.90 8.58
N LYS A 91 -1.91 12.25 9.64
CA LYS A 91 -1.82 10.81 9.84
C LYS A 91 -3.13 10.14 9.43
N GLU A 92 -3.02 9.12 8.60
CA GLU A 92 -4.14 8.33 8.10
C GLU A 92 -3.91 6.84 8.35
N THR A 93 -4.98 6.09 8.59
CA THR A 93 -4.92 4.63 8.58
C THR A 93 -5.26 4.15 7.17
N ALA A 94 -4.41 3.29 6.61
CA ALA A 94 -4.61 2.71 5.29
C ALA A 94 -4.13 1.28 5.23
N TRP A 95 -4.71 0.51 4.32
CA TRP A 95 -4.22 -0.81 4.01
C TRP A 95 -2.97 -0.75 3.14
N VAL A 96 -2.00 -1.60 3.46
CA VAL A 96 -0.75 -1.79 2.72
C VAL A 96 -0.60 -3.27 2.40
N TYR A 97 -0.15 -3.59 1.20
CA TYR A 97 0.23 -4.95 0.82
C TYR A 97 1.70 -5.19 1.20
N LEU A 98 1.97 -6.29 1.89
CA LEU A 98 3.32 -6.73 2.27
C LEU A 98 3.52 -8.16 1.81
N LEU A 99 4.76 -8.55 1.50
CA LEU A 99 5.08 -9.93 1.17
C LEU A 99 4.60 -10.85 2.32
N ASN A 100 3.95 -11.96 1.95
CA ASN A 100 3.57 -12.98 2.92
C ASN A 100 4.70 -14.00 3.06
N ASP A 101 5.51 -13.84 4.11
CA ASP A 101 6.62 -14.72 4.51
C ASP A 101 6.31 -15.37 5.87
#